data_AF-A0A7Y4QGL8-F1
#
_entry.id   AF-A0A7Y4QGL8-F1
#
_cell.length_a   1.000
_cell.length_b   1.000
_cell.length_c   1.000
_cell.angle_alpha   90.00
_cell.angle_beta   90.00
_cell.angle_gamma   90.00
#
_symmetry.space_group_name_H-M   'P 1'
#
loop_
_entity.id
_entity.type
_entity.pdbx_description
1 polymer ?
#
loop_
_entity_poly.entity_id
_entity_poly.type
_entity_poly.pdbx_seq_one_letter_code
_entity_poly.pdbx_strand_id
1 'polypeptide(L)'
;MTKQLSIGHTVGTHKPFTLPINSITHTNAILAIRGVGKTHGASVMAEEMLEQQLPIVVYDPTGAWWGLKSSADGKKAGYSIVVFGGEHADVPLEETAGETIATAIVENRIPAILDCSLMRKAARIRFMTDFCETLYHKNREPIHFFMDEAHTIAPQNVRTMPEAARLLGAIEDIVLQGRKRGLGLTVISQRPALLNTNVRSQCETLFAMRIIGPHDRKAIEEWIDAHGTEAEAKQLLTSLPALPIGDAWAWNPAADLFARIHFRKRNTFNSSATPEVGQHVAGPKKMAEVDLDKLGQAIKATVEKAKAENPKELRKRIQELERQIPAVPAKPAGKVCGPECKAVRAALAVHQKAVQTAFRTLAPIAEKPPTLIQGGLGPVSLTITKPPPVTSPPHRPPPAGDIPTLGKAEKRVLQALYWLQSEKATPAKVAFYAGYSVNGGGFGNAIGRLRTLGFAKGWQITAEGAAFGDRSGVEPKPTGAEVREWLRPKLSKAENLILDALVKNYPNRMTMEDLAAASGYSAQGGGFGNAVGRLRTLEAAEGYDRDGGVKASEVFFE
;
A
#
# COMPACT_ATOMS: atom_id res chain seq x y z
N MET A 1 31.35 -3.14 -21.26
CA MET A 1 31.13 -3.62 -19.87
C MET A 1 29.74 -3.19 -19.46
N THR A 2 28.88 -4.13 -19.05
CA THR A 2 27.56 -3.80 -18.50
C THR A 2 27.77 -2.97 -17.24
N LYS A 3 27.31 -1.71 -17.22
CA LYS A 3 27.45 -0.86 -16.03
C LYS A 3 26.75 -1.52 -14.84
N GLN A 4 27.39 -1.48 -13.68
CA GLN A 4 26.93 -2.08 -12.43
C GLN A 4 27.01 -1.05 -11.29
N LEU A 5 26.19 -1.23 -10.27
CA LEU A 5 26.18 -0.43 -9.03
C LEU A 5 26.93 -1.21 -7.95
N SER A 6 28.05 -0.69 -7.46
CA SER A 6 28.90 -1.33 -6.46
C SER A 6 28.40 -1.06 -5.04
N ILE A 7 27.62 -1.99 -4.49
CA ILE A 7 26.92 -1.79 -3.22
C ILE A 7 27.78 -2.19 -2.01
N GLY A 8 28.65 -3.17 -2.17
CA GLY A 8 29.42 -3.71 -1.04
C GLY A 8 30.16 -4.98 -1.37
N HIS A 9 30.19 -5.91 -0.42
CA HIS A 9 30.77 -7.24 -0.62
C HIS A 9 29.99 -8.31 0.14
N THR A 10 30.04 -9.54 -0.36
CA THR A 10 29.44 -10.70 0.30
C THR A 10 30.25 -11.06 1.54
N VAL A 11 29.59 -11.18 2.69
CA VAL A 11 30.24 -11.51 3.96
C VAL A 11 30.78 -12.95 3.92
N GLY A 12 32.02 -13.14 4.36
CA GLY A 12 32.71 -14.43 4.40
C GLY A 12 33.53 -14.74 3.13
N THR A 13 33.04 -14.38 1.95
CA THR A 13 33.81 -14.54 0.70
C THR A 13 34.54 -13.27 0.27
N HIS A 14 34.12 -12.11 0.78
CA HIS A 14 34.62 -10.77 0.40
C HIS A 14 34.53 -10.47 -1.11
N LYS A 15 33.75 -11.25 -1.87
CA LYS A 15 33.49 -10.97 -3.28
C LYS A 15 32.68 -9.67 -3.41
N PRO A 16 32.98 -8.80 -4.39
CA PRO A 16 32.17 -7.62 -4.64
C PRO A 16 30.70 -7.97 -4.83
N PHE A 17 29.82 -7.22 -4.18
CA PHE A 17 28.38 -7.34 -4.33
C PHE A 17 27.88 -6.14 -5.13
N THR A 18 27.31 -6.43 -6.30
CA THR A 18 26.89 -5.43 -7.28
C THR A 18 25.43 -5.64 -7.69
N LEU A 19 24.73 -4.56 -7.98
CA LEU A 19 23.42 -4.60 -8.63
C LEU A 19 23.55 -4.19 -10.11
N PRO A 20 22.70 -4.70 -11.01
CA PRO A 20 22.68 -4.23 -12.40
C PRO A 20 22.24 -2.77 -12.46
N ILE A 21 22.73 -1.99 -13.43
CA ILE A 21 22.31 -0.59 -13.59
C ILE A 21 20.78 -0.43 -13.77
N ASN A 22 20.12 -1.43 -14.35
CA ASN A 22 18.66 -1.47 -14.52
C ASN A 22 17.89 -1.49 -13.18
N SER A 23 18.58 -1.74 -12.05
CA SER A 23 18.01 -1.61 -10.72
C SER A 23 17.53 -0.21 -10.37
N ILE A 24 17.86 0.81 -11.18
CA ILE A 24 17.22 2.13 -11.08
C ILE A 24 15.69 2.07 -11.19
N THR A 25 15.14 1.06 -11.88
CA THR A 25 13.68 0.86 -11.99
C THR A 25 13.12 -0.28 -11.13
N HIS A 26 13.97 -0.92 -10.33
CA HIS A 26 13.55 -1.97 -9.39
C HIS A 26 12.94 -1.38 -8.13
N THR A 27 12.13 -2.18 -7.43
CA THR A 27 11.61 -1.86 -6.11
C THR A 27 12.42 -2.58 -5.03
N ASN A 28 12.97 -1.84 -4.08
CA ASN A 28 13.81 -2.36 -3.00
C ASN A 28 13.22 -1.99 -1.63
N ALA A 29 13.48 -2.81 -0.62
CA ALA A 29 13.18 -2.51 0.78
C ALA A 29 14.42 -2.61 1.65
N ILE A 30 14.79 -1.57 2.37
CA ILE A 30 15.84 -1.60 3.40
C ILE A 30 15.16 -1.54 4.77
N LEU A 31 15.16 -2.67 5.47
CA LEU A 31 14.40 -2.86 6.71
C LEU A 31 15.37 -3.13 7.88
N ALA A 32 15.40 -2.24 8.86
CA ALA A 32 16.43 -2.26 9.91
C ALA A 32 16.10 -1.39 11.13
N ILE A 33 16.50 -1.79 12.36
CA ILE A 33 16.38 -0.92 13.55
C ILE A 33 17.19 0.39 13.40
N ARG A 34 17.07 1.31 14.36
CA ARG A 34 17.89 2.54 14.39
C ARG A 34 19.36 2.21 14.65
N GLY A 35 20.27 2.97 14.05
CA GLY A 35 21.71 2.94 14.36
C GLY A 35 22.51 1.81 13.70
N VAL A 36 21.90 0.96 12.87
CA VAL A 36 22.59 -0.19 12.25
C VAL A 36 23.07 0.06 10.82
N GLY A 37 22.96 1.30 10.34
CA GLY A 37 23.45 1.71 9.02
C GLY A 37 22.42 1.70 7.89
N LYS A 38 21.13 1.83 8.19
CA LYS A 38 20.04 1.85 7.20
C LYS A 38 20.17 2.99 6.18
N THR A 39 20.17 4.23 6.65
CA THR A 39 20.38 5.42 5.81
C THR A 39 21.76 5.39 5.16
N HIS A 40 22.78 4.84 5.83
CA HIS A 40 24.10 4.64 5.24
C HIS A 40 24.05 3.73 4.00
N GLY A 41 23.44 2.54 4.10
CA GLY A 41 23.30 1.61 2.98
C GLY A 41 22.46 2.18 1.84
N ALA A 42 21.36 2.88 2.18
CA ALA A 42 20.54 3.57 1.19
C ALA A 42 21.33 4.66 0.44
N SER A 43 22.13 5.45 1.16
CA SER A 43 22.96 6.47 0.54
C SER A 43 24.09 5.86 -0.31
N VAL A 44 24.65 4.70 0.04
CA VAL A 44 25.59 3.98 -0.85
C VAL A 44 24.92 3.67 -2.20
N MET A 45 23.68 3.19 -2.20
CA MET A 45 22.92 2.96 -3.43
C MET A 45 22.71 4.25 -4.22
N ALA A 46 22.37 5.35 -3.53
CA ALA A 46 22.21 6.67 -4.15
C ALA A 46 23.51 7.22 -4.75
N GLU A 47 24.65 7.08 -4.06
CA GLU A 47 25.97 7.45 -4.57
C GLU A 47 26.28 6.74 -5.89
N GLU A 48 26.08 5.42 -5.95
CA GLU A 48 26.32 4.64 -7.18
C GLU A 48 25.42 5.08 -8.34
N MET A 49 24.17 5.44 -8.05
CA MET A 49 23.25 5.97 -9.07
C MET A 49 23.71 7.35 -9.56
N LEU A 50 24.07 8.25 -8.65
CA LEU A 50 24.52 9.61 -8.97
C LEU A 50 25.86 9.60 -9.75
N GLU A 51 26.79 8.72 -9.39
CA GLU A 51 28.06 8.51 -10.10
C GLU A 51 27.82 8.12 -11.57
N GLN A 52 26.76 7.35 -11.82
CA GLN A 52 26.32 6.94 -13.16
C GLN A 52 25.37 7.95 -13.83
N GLN A 53 25.18 9.13 -13.24
CA GLN A 53 24.30 10.20 -13.72
C GLN A 53 22.83 9.76 -13.84
N LEU A 54 22.41 8.84 -12.98
CA LEU A 54 21.03 8.38 -12.91
C LEU A 54 20.24 9.32 -11.99
N PRO A 55 19.08 9.84 -12.44
CA PRO A 55 18.30 10.78 -11.65
C PRO A 55 17.65 10.05 -10.47
N ILE A 56 17.81 10.64 -9.29
CA ILE A 56 17.22 10.14 -8.05
C ILE A 56 16.38 11.23 -7.39
N VAL A 57 15.37 10.81 -6.65
CA VAL A 57 14.62 11.66 -5.72
C VAL A 57 14.70 11.00 -4.36
N VAL A 58 14.91 11.79 -3.31
CA VAL A 58 14.90 11.31 -1.93
C VAL A 58 13.81 12.04 -1.16
N TYR A 59 12.88 11.32 -0.56
CA TYR A 59 12.03 11.83 0.51
C TYR A 59 12.77 11.69 1.84
N ASP A 60 13.05 12.81 2.50
CA ASP A 60 13.81 12.86 3.75
C ASP A 60 13.00 13.59 4.85
N PRO A 61 12.29 12.86 5.71
CA PRO A 61 11.57 13.47 6.83
C PRO A 61 12.47 13.74 8.05
N THR A 62 13.78 13.50 7.97
CA THR A 62 14.71 13.58 9.10
C THR A 62 15.87 14.55 8.91
N GLY A 63 16.09 15.04 7.69
CA GLY A 63 17.25 15.87 7.36
C GLY A 63 18.56 15.08 7.38
N ALA A 64 18.52 13.79 7.03
CA ALA A 64 19.66 12.87 7.09
C ALA A 64 20.44 12.76 5.77
N TRP A 65 19.97 13.35 4.66
CA TRP A 65 20.52 13.09 3.31
C TRP A 65 21.37 14.21 2.71
N TRP A 66 21.31 15.43 3.24
CA TRP A 66 22.04 16.60 2.71
C TRP A 66 23.56 16.39 2.62
N GLY A 67 24.13 15.47 3.43
CA GLY A 67 25.54 15.09 3.38
C GLY A 67 26.01 14.53 2.03
N LEU A 68 25.10 14.09 1.15
CA LEU A 68 25.43 13.71 -0.23
C LEU A 68 26.13 14.83 -1.02
N LYS A 69 25.94 16.09 -0.64
CA LYS A 69 26.59 17.25 -1.25
C LYS A 69 28.05 17.41 -0.86
N SER A 70 28.59 16.62 0.06
CA SER A 70 29.98 16.74 0.51
C SER A 70 30.71 15.40 0.49
N SER A 71 32.03 15.41 0.28
CA SER A 71 32.88 14.22 0.43
C SER A 71 32.85 13.69 1.87
N ALA A 72 33.20 12.42 2.06
CA ALA A 72 33.19 11.76 3.37
C ALA A 72 34.00 12.50 4.45
N ASP A 73 35.09 13.17 4.07
CA ASP A 73 35.92 13.98 4.96
C ASP A 73 35.44 15.44 5.12
N GLY A 74 34.38 15.83 4.41
CA GLY A 74 33.81 17.18 4.41
C GLY A 74 34.66 18.24 3.69
N LYS A 75 35.76 17.86 3.02
CA LYS A 75 36.75 18.81 2.47
C LYS A 75 36.51 19.14 0.99
N LYS A 76 35.79 18.30 0.25
CA LYS A 76 35.51 18.46 -1.18
C LYS A 76 34.01 18.45 -1.43
N ALA A 77 33.60 19.00 -2.56
CA ALA A 77 32.22 18.87 -3.03
C ALA A 77 31.91 17.40 -3.30
N GLY A 78 30.70 16.97 -2.92
CA GLY A 78 30.10 15.70 -3.27
C GLY A 78 29.29 15.82 -4.56
N TYR A 79 28.06 15.31 -4.54
CA TYR A 79 27.20 15.31 -5.72
C TYR A 79 26.39 16.60 -5.86
N SER A 80 26.20 17.06 -7.10
CA SER A 80 25.29 18.16 -7.41
C SER A 80 23.84 17.64 -7.37
N ILE A 81 23.27 17.67 -6.16
CA ILE A 81 21.90 17.31 -5.85
C ILE A 81 21.22 18.51 -5.18
N VAL A 82 19.98 18.79 -5.58
CA VAL A 82 19.22 19.93 -5.07
C VAL A 82 18.51 19.54 -3.78
N VAL A 83 18.70 20.30 -2.72
CA VAL A 83 17.97 20.13 -1.45
C VAL A 83 16.83 21.13 -1.41
N PHE A 84 15.62 20.61 -1.44
CA PHE A 84 14.40 21.36 -1.23
C PHE A 84 13.99 21.26 0.24
N GLY A 85 13.95 22.38 0.95
CA GLY A 85 13.54 22.42 2.36
C GLY A 85 14.64 21.97 3.34
N GLY A 86 14.27 21.91 4.63
CA GLY A 86 15.21 21.60 5.70
C GLY A 86 16.15 22.75 6.09
N GLU A 87 17.04 22.49 7.05
CA GLU A 87 18.03 23.47 7.53
C GLU A 87 19.16 23.74 6.52
N HIS A 88 19.35 22.81 5.57
CA HIS A 88 20.40 22.85 4.56
C HIS A 88 19.85 23.05 3.14
N ALA A 89 18.69 23.69 3.02
CA ALA A 89 17.99 23.91 1.77
C ALA A 89 18.82 24.75 0.77
N ASP A 90 18.88 24.32 -0.48
CA ASP A 90 19.25 25.19 -1.60
C ASP A 90 18.03 26.03 -2.02
N VAL A 91 16.83 25.44 -1.97
CA VAL A 91 15.56 26.08 -2.32
C VAL A 91 14.54 25.86 -1.18
N PRO A 92 13.87 26.91 -0.69
CA PRO A 92 12.80 26.75 0.29
C PRO A 92 11.69 25.83 -0.22
N LEU A 93 11.12 25.02 0.69
CA LEU A 93 10.05 24.08 0.35
C LEU A 93 8.72 24.56 0.90
N GLU A 94 7.86 25.06 0.01
CA GLU A 94 6.48 25.42 0.35
C GLU A 94 5.57 24.18 0.38
N GLU A 95 4.60 24.17 1.29
CA GLU A 95 3.70 23.02 1.49
C GLU A 95 2.88 22.65 0.25
N THR A 96 2.60 23.63 -0.62
CA THR A 96 1.78 23.48 -1.83
C THR A 96 2.60 23.24 -3.10
N ALA A 97 3.93 23.16 -3.00
CA ALA A 97 4.82 23.10 -4.17
C ALA A 97 4.98 21.68 -4.75
N GLY A 98 4.26 20.68 -4.25
CA GLY A 98 4.44 19.26 -4.62
C GLY A 98 4.37 19.00 -6.12
N GLU A 99 3.33 19.49 -6.80
CA GLU A 99 3.16 19.35 -8.25
C GLU A 99 4.26 20.07 -9.04
N THR A 100 4.58 21.31 -8.67
CA THR A 100 5.58 22.13 -9.37
C THR A 100 6.97 21.50 -9.28
N ILE A 101 7.36 21.03 -8.09
CA ILE A 101 8.67 20.40 -7.86
C ILE A 101 8.75 19.06 -8.58
N ALA A 102 7.71 18.22 -8.49
CA ALA A 102 7.66 16.96 -9.24
C ALA A 102 7.80 17.20 -10.75
N THR A 103 7.10 18.21 -11.28
CA THR A 103 7.18 18.56 -12.70
C THR A 103 8.58 19.02 -13.08
N ALA A 104 9.20 19.92 -12.30
CA ALA A 104 10.54 20.40 -12.55
C ALA A 104 11.57 19.26 -12.53
N ILE A 105 11.49 18.35 -11.57
CA ILE A 105 12.37 17.17 -11.47
C ILE A 105 12.22 16.27 -12.71
N VAL A 106 10.98 15.98 -13.12
CA VAL A 106 10.72 15.09 -14.26
C VAL A 106 11.18 15.72 -15.58
N GLU A 107 10.83 16.99 -15.83
CA GLU A 107 11.14 17.68 -17.08
C GLU A 107 12.63 17.96 -17.24
N ASN A 108 13.34 18.25 -16.14
CA ASN A 108 14.73 18.69 -16.18
C ASN A 108 15.72 17.62 -15.67
N ARG A 109 15.23 16.43 -15.28
CA ARG A 109 16.03 15.30 -14.81
C ARG A 109 16.95 15.65 -13.63
N ILE A 110 16.43 16.44 -12.70
CA ILE A 110 17.21 16.99 -11.58
C ILE A 110 17.25 16.00 -10.43
N PRO A 111 18.44 15.56 -9.97
CA PRO A 111 18.55 14.84 -8.71
C PRO A 111 18.12 15.73 -7.55
N ALA A 112 17.25 15.21 -6.67
CA ALA A 112 16.66 16.03 -5.62
C ALA A 112 16.54 15.30 -4.27
N ILE A 113 16.70 16.06 -3.19
CA ILE A 113 16.32 15.71 -1.82
C ILE A 113 15.15 16.60 -1.44
N LEU A 114 14.04 15.99 -1.04
CA LEU A 114 12.86 16.62 -0.49
C LEU A 114 12.97 16.51 1.03
N ASP A 115 13.63 17.50 1.65
CA ASP A 115 13.79 17.57 3.09
C ASP A 115 12.51 18.15 3.72
N CYS A 116 11.70 17.24 4.24
CA CYS A 116 10.43 17.51 4.89
C CYS A 116 10.54 17.48 6.42
N SER A 117 11.77 17.54 6.98
CA SER A 117 12.01 17.44 8.43
C SER A 117 11.37 18.57 9.24
N LEU A 118 11.31 19.77 8.66
CA LEU A 118 10.68 20.95 9.27
C LEU A 118 9.17 21.04 9.01
N MET A 119 8.60 20.15 8.19
CA MET A 119 7.18 20.15 7.87
C MET A 119 6.33 19.45 8.93
N ARG A 120 5.22 20.08 9.29
CA ARG A 120 4.17 19.41 10.08
C ARG A 120 3.60 18.21 9.31
N LYS A 121 3.06 17.23 10.04
CA LYS A 121 2.55 15.98 9.46
C LYS A 121 1.51 16.21 8.35
N ALA A 122 0.52 17.07 8.57
CA ALA A 122 -0.53 17.33 7.58
C ALA A 122 0.01 18.02 6.31
N ALA A 123 0.88 19.02 6.49
CA ALA A 123 1.57 19.70 5.41
C ALA A 123 2.38 18.72 4.55
N ARG A 124 3.15 17.87 5.20
CA ARG A 124 3.95 16.83 4.55
C ARG A 124 3.08 15.84 3.77
N ILE A 125 1.92 15.44 4.30
CA ILE A 125 0.99 14.55 3.59
C ILE A 125 0.45 15.24 2.33
N ARG A 126 0.01 16.50 2.42
CA ARG A 126 -0.48 17.25 1.25
C ARG A 126 0.61 17.40 0.19
N PHE A 127 1.78 17.91 0.59
CA PHE A 127 2.93 18.07 -0.29
C PHE A 127 3.27 16.77 -1.02
N MET A 128 3.44 15.67 -0.27
CA MET A 128 3.79 14.37 -0.85
C MET A 128 2.68 13.78 -1.71
N THR A 129 1.41 14.10 -1.43
CA THR A 129 0.28 13.63 -2.25
C THR A 129 0.40 14.20 -3.65
N ASP A 130 0.49 15.53 -3.76
CA ASP A 130 0.57 16.21 -5.05
C ASP A 130 1.88 15.85 -5.77
N PHE A 131 2.97 15.70 -5.01
CA PHE A 131 4.26 15.26 -5.54
C PHE A 131 4.19 13.85 -6.15
N CYS A 132 3.71 12.85 -5.40
CA CYS A 132 3.69 11.45 -5.85
C CYS A 132 2.72 11.23 -7.01
N GLU A 133 1.53 11.84 -6.98
CA GLU A 133 0.59 11.78 -8.11
C GLU A 133 1.22 12.37 -9.37
N THR A 134 1.84 13.54 -9.26
CA THR A 134 2.48 14.22 -10.40
C THR A 134 3.67 13.42 -10.93
N LEU A 135 4.53 12.92 -10.05
CA LEU A 135 5.68 12.08 -10.41
C LEU A 135 5.22 10.85 -11.20
N TYR A 136 4.20 10.14 -10.71
CA TYR A 136 3.63 8.97 -11.37
C TYR A 136 3.03 9.30 -12.75
N HIS A 137 2.22 10.36 -12.84
CA HIS A 137 1.52 10.69 -14.07
C HIS A 137 2.44 11.26 -15.15
N LYS A 138 3.46 12.05 -14.80
CA LYS A 138 4.34 12.71 -15.76
C LYS A 138 5.56 11.87 -16.16
N ASN A 139 6.16 11.09 -15.26
CA ASN A 139 7.42 10.43 -15.57
C ASN A 139 7.29 9.35 -16.66
N ARG A 140 8.27 9.29 -17.56
CA ARG A 140 8.35 8.32 -18.67
C ARG A 140 9.73 7.71 -18.87
N GLU A 141 10.75 8.14 -18.13
CA GLU A 141 12.11 7.60 -18.23
C GLU A 141 12.64 7.26 -16.83
N PRO A 142 13.74 6.51 -16.71
CA PRO A 142 14.27 6.04 -15.43
C PRO A 142 14.47 7.17 -14.40
N ILE A 143 13.82 7.07 -13.23
CA ILE A 143 14.07 7.85 -12.00
C ILE A 143 13.95 6.88 -10.82
N HIS A 144 14.89 6.94 -9.88
CA HIS A 144 14.79 6.17 -8.65
C HIS A 144 14.30 7.03 -7.47
N PHE A 145 13.25 6.59 -6.79
CA PHE A 145 12.69 7.30 -5.64
C PHE A 145 13.05 6.59 -4.33
N PHE A 146 13.84 7.23 -3.47
CA PHE A 146 14.14 6.77 -2.12
C PHE A 146 13.14 7.36 -1.14
N MET A 147 12.46 6.52 -0.37
CA MET A 147 11.55 6.94 0.70
C MET A 147 12.19 6.64 2.05
N ASP A 148 12.88 7.63 2.63
CA ASP A 148 13.36 7.47 4.00
C ASP A 148 12.19 7.50 4.99
N GLU A 149 12.27 6.66 6.01
CA GLU A 149 11.22 6.52 7.01
C GLU A 149 9.83 6.30 6.36
N ALA A 150 9.77 5.42 5.34
CA ALA A 150 8.63 5.26 4.44
C ALA A 150 7.28 5.02 5.14
N HIS A 151 7.28 4.42 6.33
CA HIS A 151 6.08 4.21 7.13
C HIS A 151 5.38 5.51 7.55
N THR A 152 6.06 6.66 7.46
CA THR A 152 5.50 7.99 7.77
C THR A 152 4.56 8.51 6.68
N ILE A 153 4.70 8.03 5.45
CA ILE A 153 3.89 8.42 4.27
C ILE A 153 3.14 7.24 3.62
N ALA A 154 3.56 6.01 3.90
CA ALA A 154 2.84 4.79 3.53
C ALA A 154 2.49 3.93 4.76
N PRO A 155 1.67 4.45 5.71
CA PRO A 155 1.33 3.71 6.92
C PRO A 155 0.36 2.55 6.62
N GLN A 156 0.46 1.47 7.40
CA GLN A 156 -0.45 0.32 7.33
C GLN A 156 -1.92 0.69 7.55
N ASN A 157 -2.18 1.65 8.44
CA ASN A 157 -3.53 2.03 8.85
C ASN A 157 -3.78 3.51 8.56
N VAL A 158 -4.64 3.79 7.57
CA VAL A 158 -5.05 5.15 7.18
C VAL A 158 -6.49 5.51 7.60
N ARG A 159 -7.19 4.62 8.33
CA ARG A 159 -8.62 4.76 8.65
C ARG A 159 -8.98 6.07 9.36
N THR A 160 -8.06 6.63 10.14
CA THR A 160 -8.25 7.88 10.88
C THR A 160 -7.64 9.10 10.18
N MET A 161 -7.10 8.94 8.97
CA MET A 161 -6.40 9.98 8.21
C MET A 161 -6.78 9.88 6.71
N PRO A 162 -7.95 10.40 6.29
CA PRO A 162 -8.39 10.33 4.90
C PRO A 162 -7.38 10.90 3.89
N GLU A 163 -6.71 12.01 4.24
CA GLU A 163 -5.64 12.58 3.39
C GLU A 163 -4.46 11.62 3.19
N ALA A 164 -4.12 10.83 4.22
CA ALA A 164 -3.07 9.81 4.11
C ALA A 164 -3.49 8.63 3.22
N ALA A 165 -4.80 8.38 3.06
CA ALA A 165 -5.29 7.35 2.15
C ALA A 165 -5.06 7.72 0.68
N ARG A 166 -5.24 9.00 0.31
CA ARG A 166 -4.94 9.50 -1.05
C ARG A 166 -3.44 9.38 -1.35
N LEU A 167 -2.58 9.84 -0.43
CA LEU A 167 -1.14 9.69 -0.53
C LEU A 167 -0.73 8.21 -0.68
N LEU A 168 -1.28 7.34 0.16
CA LEU A 168 -1.00 5.91 0.08
C LEU A 168 -1.39 5.33 -1.28
N GLY A 169 -2.54 5.71 -1.84
CA GLY A 169 -2.95 5.30 -3.18
C GLY A 169 -1.96 5.73 -4.26
N ALA A 170 -1.45 6.97 -4.20
CA ALA A 170 -0.43 7.45 -5.13
C ALA A 170 0.90 6.67 -5.00
N ILE A 171 1.30 6.30 -3.78
CA ILE A 171 2.48 5.46 -3.55
C ILE A 171 2.25 4.03 -4.07
N GLU A 172 1.07 3.46 -3.85
CA GLU A 172 0.70 2.14 -4.39
C GLU A 172 0.75 2.13 -5.92
N ASP A 173 0.32 3.20 -6.60
CA ASP A 173 0.45 3.34 -8.05
C ASP A 173 1.94 3.34 -8.50
N ILE A 174 2.81 4.04 -7.78
CA ILE A 174 4.26 4.03 -8.04
C ILE A 174 4.83 2.62 -7.85
N VAL A 175 4.47 1.94 -6.77
CA VAL A 175 5.00 0.60 -6.46
C VAL A 175 4.51 -0.45 -7.46
N LEU A 176 3.21 -0.47 -7.74
CA LEU A 176 2.57 -1.51 -8.56
C LEU A 176 2.74 -1.28 -10.06
N GLN A 177 2.80 -0.02 -10.49
CA GLN A 177 2.75 0.35 -11.91
C GLN A 177 3.92 1.25 -12.34
N GLY A 178 4.77 1.69 -11.41
CA GLY A 178 5.86 2.63 -11.68
C GLY A 178 6.89 2.15 -12.68
N ARG A 179 7.15 0.83 -12.77
CA ARG A 179 8.09 0.29 -13.77
C ARG A 179 7.72 0.67 -15.20
N LYS A 180 6.42 0.70 -15.56
CA LYS A 180 5.93 1.13 -16.88
C LYS A 180 6.12 2.64 -17.12
N ARG A 181 6.33 3.40 -16.05
CA ARG A 181 6.60 4.85 -16.04
C ARG A 181 8.09 5.16 -15.91
N GLY A 182 8.96 4.15 -15.83
CA GLY A 182 10.38 4.34 -15.54
C GLY A 182 10.68 4.69 -14.07
N LEU A 183 9.76 4.43 -13.14
CA LEU A 183 9.98 4.68 -11.72
C LEU A 183 10.48 3.41 -11.02
N GLY A 184 11.62 3.51 -10.37
CA GLY A 184 12.03 2.57 -9.32
C GLY A 184 11.87 3.17 -7.94
N LEU A 185 11.94 2.32 -6.93
CA LEU A 185 11.67 2.72 -5.56
C LEU A 185 12.62 2.01 -4.59
N THR A 186 13.08 2.71 -3.56
CA THR A 186 13.66 2.08 -2.37
C THR A 186 12.92 2.58 -1.14
N VAL A 187 12.18 1.69 -0.47
CA VAL A 187 11.53 2.00 0.81
C VAL A 187 12.47 1.70 1.95
N ILE A 188 12.61 2.64 2.87
CA ILE A 188 13.56 2.57 3.97
C ILE A 188 12.77 2.73 5.26
N SER A 189 12.82 1.75 6.16
CA SER A 189 12.05 1.82 7.40
C SER A 189 12.70 1.06 8.54
N GLN A 190 12.58 1.62 9.74
CA GLN A 190 12.85 0.93 11.01
C GLN A 190 11.65 0.27 11.65
N ARG A 191 10.45 0.49 11.09
CA ARG A 191 9.20 -0.14 11.53
C ARG A 191 8.52 -0.87 10.36
N PRO A 192 9.04 -2.01 9.90
CA PRO A 192 8.41 -2.85 8.87
C PRO A 192 6.93 -3.17 9.15
N ALA A 193 6.55 -3.30 10.42
CA ALA A 193 5.17 -3.61 10.82
C ALA A 193 4.20 -2.42 10.65
N LEU A 194 4.72 -1.18 10.61
CA LEU A 194 3.92 0.03 10.38
C LEU A 194 3.85 0.44 8.91
N LEU A 195 4.72 -0.12 8.07
CA LEU A 195 4.70 0.08 6.63
C LEU A 195 3.56 -0.72 5.99
N ASN A 196 2.86 -0.09 5.04
CA ASN A 196 1.79 -0.73 4.30
C ASN A 196 2.22 -2.05 3.62
N THR A 197 1.42 -3.11 3.80
CA THR A 197 1.69 -4.44 3.25
C THR A 197 1.73 -4.46 1.73
N ASN A 198 0.90 -3.70 1.02
CA ASN A 198 0.94 -3.61 -0.44
C ASN A 198 2.23 -2.94 -0.91
N VAL A 199 2.74 -1.94 -0.18
CA VAL A 199 4.03 -1.33 -0.50
C VAL A 199 5.17 -2.30 -0.22
N ARG A 200 5.17 -2.93 0.96
CA ARG A 200 6.24 -3.85 1.40
C ARG A 200 6.31 -5.12 0.54
N SER A 201 5.16 -5.75 0.25
CA SER A 201 5.10 -7.05 -0.46
C SER A 201 5.48 -6.97 -1.93
N GLN A 202 5.47 -5.78 -2.52
CA GLN A 202 5.79 -5.54 -3.93
C GLN A 202 7.24 -5.09 -4.14
N CYS A 203 8.05 -5.05 -3.08
CA CYS A 203 9.48 -4.85 -3.20
C CYS A 203 10.13 -6.12 -3.77
N GLU A 204 10.79 -6.01 -4.92
CA GLU A 204 11.50 -7.10 -5.60
C GLU A 204 12.75 -7.55 -4.81
N THR A 205 13.47 -6.60 -4.21
CA THR A 205 14.69 -6.89 -3.43
C THR A 205 14.55 -6.45 -1.98
N LEU A 206 14.71 -7.38 -1.05
CA LEU A 206 14.79 -7.10 0.38
C LEU A 206 16.25 -7.02 0.83
N PHE A 207 16.62 -5.89 1.44
CA PHE A 207 17.83 -5.68 2.23
C PHE A 207 17.45 -5.67 3.72
N ALA A 208 17.39 -6.85 4.33
CA ALA A 208 17.05 -7.00 5.75
C ALA A 208 18.32 -6.88 6.61
N MET A 209 18.42 -5.81 7.39
CA MET A 209 19.49 -5.64 8.38
C MET A 209 19.00 -6.08 9.77
N ARG A 210 19.76 -5.75 10.82
CA ARG A 210 19.39 -6.13 12.19
C ARG A 210 17.98 -5.68 12.55
N ILE A 211 17.13 -6.65 12.94
CA ILE A 211 15.78 -6.45 13.46
C ILE A 211 15.58 -7.31 14.71
N ILE A 212 15.14 -6.68 15.80
CA ILE A 212 14.97 -7.34 17.12
C ILE A 212 13.48 -7.55 17.42
N GLY A 213 12.65 -6.53 17.20
CA GLY A 213 11.25 -6.53 17.60
C GLY A 213 10.44 -7.66 16.95
N PRO A 214 9.63 -8.43 17.71
CA PRO A 214 8.91 -9.58 17.17
C PRO A 214 7.91 -9.21 16.07
N HIS A 215 7.18 -8.09 16.23
CA HIS A 215 6.25 -7.61 15.20
C HIS A 215 6.96 -7.21 13.90
N ASP A 216 8.12 -6.56 14.00
CA ASP A 216 8.91 -6.15 12.84
C ASP A 216 9.57 -7.36 12.16
N ARG A 217 10.01 -8.38 12.92
CA ARG A 217 10.47 -9.66 12.34
C ARG A 217 9.35 -10.39 11.62
N LYS A 218 8.14 -10.42 12.21
CA LYS A 218 6.97 -11.03 11.57
C LYS A 218 6.63 -10.37 10.24
N ALA A 219 6.75 -9.05 10.15
CA ALA A 219 6.57 -8.33 8.89
C ALA A 219 7.57 -8.75 7.80
N ILE A 220 8.80 -9.10 8.18
CA ILE A 220 9.82 -9.64 7.26
C ILE A 220 9.53 -11.11 6.93
N GLU A 221 9.17 -11.92 7.91
CA GLU A 221 8.73 -13.32 7.73
C GLU A 221 7.57 -13.41 6.73
N GLU A 222 6.54 -12.59 6.87
CA GLU A 222 5.42 -12.51 5.92
C GLU A 222 5.85 -12.17 4.49
N TRP A 223 6.90 -11.37 4.31
CA TRP A 223 7.46 -11.11 2.99
C TRP A 223 8.20 -12.35 2.47
N ILE A 224 9.01 -12.99 3.31
CA ILE A 224 9.82 -14.15 2.94
C ILE A 224 8.97 -15.38 2.58
N ASP A 225 7.93 -15.66 3.36
CA ASP A 225 7.04 -16.81 3.16
C ASP A 225 6.37 -16.81 1.78
N ALA A 226 6.23 -15.63 1.16
CA ALA A 226 5.66 -15.49 -0.18
C ALA A 226 6.70 -15.69 -1.30
N HIS A 227 7.99 -15.76 -0.99
CA HIS A 227 9.07 -15.51 -1.94
C HIS A 227 10.25 -16.50 -1.88
N GLY A 228 10.42 -17.26 -0.79
CA GLY A 228 11.61 -18.08 -0.55
C GLY A 228 11.35 -19.52 -0.10
N THR A 229 12.43 -20.30 0.04
CA THR A 229 12.35 -21.63 0.67
C THR A 229 12.31 -21.52 2.19
N GLU A 230 11.74 -22.52 2.86
CA GLU A 230 11.68 -22.59 4.33
C GLU A 230 13.08 -22.56 4.97
N ALA A 231 14.07 -23.17 4.31
CA ALA A 231 15.45 -23.21 4.80
C ALA A 231 16.12 -21.83 4.80
N GLU A 232 16.02 -21.10 3.68
CA GLU A 232 16.54 -19.73 3.55
C GLU A 232 15.82 -18.78 4.52
N ALA A 233 14.49 -18.93 4.64
CA ALA A 233 13.68 -18.14 5.55
C ALA A 233 14.14 -18.30 6.99
N LYS A 234 14.32 -19.54 7.44
CA LYS A 234 14.82 -19.86 8.77
C LYS A 234 16.22 -19.31 8.98
N GLN A 235 17.12 -19.43 8.00
CA GLN A 235 18.49 -18.91 8.08
C GLN A 235 18.50 -17.39 8.27
N LEU A 236 17.75 -16.66 7.44
CA LEU A 236 17.64 -15.21 7.54
C LEU A 236 17.04 -14.81 8.89
N LEU A 237 15.83 -15.29 9.22
CA LEU A 237 15.05 -14.85 10.39
C LEU A 237 15.78 -15.12 11.72
N THR A 238 16.48 -16.26 11.81
CA THR A 238 17.25 -16.62 13.01
C THR A 238 18.44 -15.68 13.21
N SER A 239 19.05 -15.21 12.13
CA SER A 239 20.24 -14.35 12.18
C SER A 239 19.94 -12.86 12.40
N LEU A 240 18.73 -12.38 12.04
CA LEU A 240 18.38 -10.94 12.08
C LEU A 240 18.71 -10.24 13.41
N PRO A 241 18.43 -10.80 14.60
CA PRO A 241 18.71 -10.09 15.85
C PRO A 241 20.20 -9.84 16.09
N ALA A 242 21.08 -10.66 15.51
CA ALA A 242 22.52 -10.67 15.75
C ALA A 242 23.36 -10.08 14.60
N LEU A 243 22.74 -9.69 13.48
CA LEU A 243 23.46 -9.16 12.31
C LEU A 243 24.34 -7.95 12.66
N PRO A 244 25.63 -7.88 12.30
CA PRO A 244 26.48 -6.72 12.54
C PRO A 244 25.96 -5.40 11.95
N ILE A 245 26.49 -4.27 12.43
CA ILE A 245 26.20 -2.95 11.84
C ILE A 245 26.76 -2.92 10.41
N GLY A 246 25.97 -2.44 9.46
CA GLY A 246 26.33 -2.42 8.04
C GLY A 246 26.12 -3.73 7.29
N ASP A 247 25.84 -4.83 7.99
CA ASP A 247 25.48 -6.10 7.37
C ASP A 247 23.98 -6.16 7.04
N ALA A 248 23.66 -6.82 5.93
CA ALA A 248 22.30 -7.08 5.50
C ALA A 248 22.19 -8.45 4.82
N TRP A 249 21.01 -9.07 4.89
CA TRP A 249 20.60 -10.06 3.91
C TRP A 249 20.02 -9.35 2.69
N ALA A 250 20.61 -9.57 1.53
CA ALA A 250 20.07 -9.18 0.23
C ALA A 250 19.32 -10.39 -0.36
N TRP A 251 18.03 -10.24 -0.58
CA TRP A 251 17.16 -11.30 -1.12
C TRP A 251 16.32 -10.77 -2.27
N ASN A 252 16.48 -11.34 -3.46
CA ASN A 252 15.58 -11.21 -4.59
C ASN A 252 15.41 -12.58 -5.27
N PRO A 253 14.30 -13.30 -5.04
CA PRO A 253 14.10 -14.64 -5.59
C PRO A 253 13.98 -14.65 -7.11
N ALA A 254 13.39 -13.61 -7.70
CA ALA A 254 13.27 -13.50 -9.16
C ALA A 254 14.63 -13.32 -9.86
N ALA A 255 15.63 -12.86 -9.12
CA ALA A 255 17.01 -12.70 -9.58
C ALA A 255 17.97 -13.76 -9.04
N ASP A 256 17.47 -14.85 -8.43
CA ASP A 256 18.27 -15.90 -7.77
C ASP A 256 19.32 -15.32 -6.80
N LEU A 257 18.92 -14.27 -6.07
CA LEU A 257 19.76 -13.56 -5.12
C LEU A 257 19.34 -13.93 -3.70
N PHE A 258 20.22 -14.62 -2.99
CA PHE A 258 20.14 -14.79 -1.54
C PHE A 258 21.55 -14.75 -0.94
N ALA A 259 21.95 -13.60 -0.39
CA ALA A 259 23.31 -13.39 0.10
C ALA A 259 23.36 -12.49 1.32
N ARG A 260 24.26 -12.80 2.27
CA ARG A 260 24.65 -11.85 3.32
C ARG A 260 25.73 -10.93 2.80
N ILE A 261 25.49 -9.63 2.86
CA ILE A 261 26.36 -8.58 2.35
C ILE A 261 26.75 -7.60 3.45
N HIS A 262 27.86 -6.91 3.26
CA HIS A 262 28.24 -5.73 4.01
C HIS A 262 28.26 -4.53 3.05
N PHE A 263 27.48 -3.49 3.35
CA PHE A 263 27.49 -2.26 2.57
C PHE A 263 28.89 -1.63 2.59
N ARG A 264 29.36 -1.11 1.44
CA ARG A 264 30.64 -0.40 1.42
C ARG A 264 30.57 0.87 2.27
N LYS A 265 31.74 1.44 2.58
CA LYS A 265 31.80 2.79 3.14
C LYS A 265 31.27 3.80 2.10
N ARG A 266 30.55 4.81 2.59
CA ARG A 266 30.11 5.96 1.79
C ARG A 266 31.30 6.81 1.39
N ASN A 267 31.21 7.40 0.20
CA ASN A 267 32.17 8.39 -0.29
C ASN A 267 31.74 9.83 0.09
N THR A 268 30.52 9.99 0.60
CA THR A 268 29.94 11.26 1.04
C THR A 268 29.85 11.41 2.55
N PHE A 269 29.66 12.65 3.01
CA PHE A 269 29.51 12.96 4.43
C PHE A 269 28.28 12.27 5.03
N ASN A 270 28.44 11.70 6.22
CA ASN A 270 27.36 11.01 6.92
C ASN A 270 26.58 11.97 7.82
N SER A 271 25.61 12.68 7.24
CA SER A 271 24.65 13.54 7.96
C SER A 271 23.63 12.78 8.81
N SER A 272 23.57 11.44 8.71
CA SER A 272 22.65 10.61 9.50
C SER A 272 23.25 10.10 10.82
N ALA A 273 24.53 10.41 11.09
CA ALA A 273 25.23 9.96 12.28
C ALA A 273 24.54 10.50 13.54
N THR A 274 24.23 9.62 14.49
CA THR A 274 23.66 10.05 15.78
C THR A 274 24.78 10.74 16.58
N PRO A 275 24.60 12.00 17.02
CA PRO A 275 25.62 12.68 17.82
C PRO A 275 25.89 11.93 19.12
N GLU A 276 27.16 11.68 19.43
CA GLU A 276 27.55 11.14 20.73
C GLU A 276 27.64 12.27 21.77
N VAL A 277 27.39 11.95 23.05
CA VAL A 277 27.44 12.94 24.13
C VAL A 277 28.86 13.52 24.22
N GLY A 278 28.98 14.85 24.11
CA GLY A 278 30.26 15.55 24.10
C GLY A 278 30.94 15.65 22.73
N GLN A 279 30.36 15.06 21.68
CA GLN A 279 30.88 15.17 20.33
C GLN A 279 30.18 16.32 19.58
N HIS A 280 30.92 17.37 19.24
CA HIS A 280 30.51 18.32 18.21
C HIS A 280 31.04 17.81 16.87
N VAL A 281 30.18 17.18 16.09
CA VAL A 281 30.50 16.86 14.70
C VAL A 281 30.47 18.19 13.94
N ALA A 282 31.65 18.73 13.66
CA ALA A 282 31.76 19.89 12.78
C ALA A 282 31.15 19.53 11.42
N GLY A 283 30.22 20.34 10.95
CA GLY A 283 29.63 20.18 9.62
C GLY A 283 30.68 20.22 8.51
N PRO A 284 30.37 19.72 7.30
CA PRO A 284 31.32 19.73 6.20
C PRO A 284 31.70 21.16 5.81
N LYS A 285 32.96 21.34 5.39
CA LYS A 285 33.50 22.66 5.00
C LYS A 285 33.13 23.05 3.58
N LYS A 286 32.88 22.07 2.72
CA LYS A 286 32.48 22.30 1.32
C LYS A 286 31.27 21.45 0.98
N MET A 287 30.32 22.05 0.28
CA MET A 287 29.17 21.38 -0.33
C MET A 287 29.16 21.68 -1.83
N ALA A 288 28.63 20.74 -2.62
CA ALA A 288 28.47 20.90 -4.04
C ALA A 288 27.46 22.01 -4.34
N GLU A 289 27.87 22.97 -5.15
CA GLU A 289 26.99 24.03 -5.62
C GLU A 289 25.98 23.47 -6.63
N VAL A 290 24.78 24.04 -6.58
CA VAL A 290 23.71 23.79 -7.54
C VAL A 290 23.54 25.08 -8.32
N ASP A 291 23.39 24.95 -9.64
CA ASP A 291 23.07 26.08 -10.50
C ASP A 291 21.61 26.50 -10.30
N LEU A 292 21.41 27.40 -9.33
CA LEU A 292 20.10 27.93 -8.96
C LEU A 292 19.49 28.79 -10.06
N ASP A 293 20.29 29.42 -10.91
CA ASP A 293 19.80 30.21 -12.03
C ASP A 293 19.20 29.30 -13.08
N LYS A 294 19.88 28.20 -13.43
CA LYS A 294 19.36 27.18 -14.33
C LYS A 294 18.13 26.49 -13.75
N LEU A 295 18.13 26.18 -12.45
CA LEU A 295 16.97 25.61 -11.75
C LEU A 295 15.79 26.60 -11.73
N GLY A 296 16.05 27.87 -11.44
CA GLY A 296 15.05 28.93 -11.42
C GLY A 296 14.44 29.18 -12.80
N GLN A 297 15.27 29.19 -13.86
CA GLN A 297 14.80 29.25 -15.25
C GLN A 297 13.96 28.03 -15.61
N ALA A 298 14.39 26.83 -15.22
CA ALA A 298 13.65 25.60 -15.43
C ALA A 298 12.27 25.61 -14.74
N ILE A 299 12.22 25.96 -13.45
CA ILE A 299 10.97 26.07 -12.69
C ILE A 299 10.08 27.16 -13.29
N LYS A 300 10.64 28.32 -13.65
CA LYS A 300 9.89 29.42 -14.28
C LYS A 300 9.31 28.99 -15.63
N ALA A 301 10.08 28.34 -16.48
CA ALA A 301 9.61 27.81 -17.75
C ALA A 301 8.50 26.77 -17.57
N THR A 302 8.63 25.87 -16.58
CA THR A 302 7.58 24.90 -16.22
C THR A 302 6.30 25.60 -15.77
N VAL A 303 6.39 26.63 -14.92
CA VAL A 303 5.23 27.40 -14.45
C VAL A 303 4.57 28.19 -15.60
N GLU A 304 5.35 28.81 -16.47
CA GLU A 304 4.85 29.54 -17.64
C GLU A 304 4.16 28.60 -18.64
N LYS A 305 4.74 27.42 -18.89
CA LYS A 305 4.13 26.37 -19.71
C LYS A 305 2.84 25.84 -19.09
N ALA A 306 2.81 25.58 -17.78
CA ALA A 306 1.60 25.15 -17.08
C ALA A 306 0.48 26.20 -17.14
N LYS A 307 0.82 27.51 -17.09
CA LYS A 307 -0.14 28.60 -17.31
C LYS A 307 -0.63 28.62 -18.76
N ALA A 308 0.27 28.50 -19.73
CA ALA A 308 -0.07 28.48 -21.16
C ALA A 308 -0.95 27.27 -21.55
N GLU A 309 -0.76 26.11 -20.92
CA GLU A 309 -1.53 24.88 -21.15
C GLU A 309 -2.82 24.82 -20.32
N ASN A 310 -3.07 25.80 -19.44
CA ASN A 310 -4.24 25.81 -18.56
C ASN A 310 -5.54 25.96 -19.40
N PRO A 311 -6.47 24.98 -19.38
CA PRO A 311 -7.68 25.02 -20.18
C PRO A 311 -8.57 26.24 -19.90
N LYS A 312 -8.55 26.80 -18.68
CA LYS A 312 -9.29 28.02 -18.35
C LYS A 312 -8.66 29.26 -18.96
N GLU A 313 -7.33 29.37 -18.91
CA GLU A 313 -6.63 30.49 -19.56
C GLU A 313 -6.71 30.40 -21.07
N LEU A 314 -6.57 29.20 -21.64
CA LEU A 314 -6.76 28.94 -23.06
C LEU A 314 -8.18 29.30 -23.50
N ARG A 315 -9.22 28.91 -22.76
CA ARG A 315 -10.61 29.31 -23.05
C ARG A 315 -10.80 30.82 -22.96
N LYS A 316 -10.23 31.48 -21.95
CA LYS A 316 -10.25 32.94 -21.81
C LYS A 316 -9.53 33.63 -22.98
N ARG A 317 -8.41 33.08 -23.43
CA ARG A 317 -7.63 33.59 -24.55
C ARG A 317 -8.34 33.38 -25.88
N ILE A 318 -8.98 32.22 -26.08
CA ILE A 318 -9.85 31.96 -27.24
C ILE A 318 -10.98 32.99 -27.28
N GLN A 319 -11.67 33.21 -26.16
CA GLN A 319 -12.77 34.17 -26.09
C GLN A 319 -12.33 35.62 -26.34
N GLU A 320 -11.13 35.99 -25.90
CA GLU A 320 -10.52 37.30 -26.16
C GLU A 320 -10.11 37.45 -27.64
N LEU A 321 -9.48 36.43 -28.22
CA LEU A 321 -9.10 36.41 -29.64
C LEU A 321 -10.34 36.43 -30.55
N GLU A 322 -11.40 35.71 -30.19
CA GLU A 322 -12.69 35.76 -30.88
C GLU A 322 -13.32 37.16 -30.86
N ARG A 323 -13.09 37.95 -29.80
CA ARG A 323 -13.52 39.35 -29.73
C ARG A 323 -12.65 40.30 -30.56
N GLN A 324 -11.37 39.97 -30.73
CA GLN A 324 -10.41 40.79 -31.49
C GLN A 324 -10.42 40.49 -32.99
N ILE A 325 -11.02 39.38 -33.42
CA ILE A 325 -11.30 39.13 -34.83
C ILE A 325 -12.44 40.08 -35.24
N PRO A 326 -12.20 41.07 -36.12
CA PRO A 326 -13.29 41.88 -36.65
C PRO A 326 -14.26 40.94 -37.37
N ALA A 327 -15.56 41.10 -37.13
CA ALA A 327 -16.59 40.36 -37.85
C ALA A 327 -16.43 40.65 -39.36
N VAL A 328 -15.73 39.78 -40.07
CA VAL A 328 -15.68 39.83 -41.53
C VAL A 328 -17.08 39.42 -41.99
N PRO A 329 -17.85 40.30 -42.64
CA PRO A 329 -19.11 39.89 -43.23
C PRO A 329 -18.78 38.81 -44.26
N ALA A 330 -19.37 37.63 -44.08
CA ALA A 330 -19.19 36.51 -44.99
C ALA A 330 -19.60 36.96 -46.40
N LYS A 331 -18.62 37.23 -47.26
CA LYS A 331 -18.86 37.39 -48.70
C LYS A 331 -19.45 36.05 -49.19
N PRO A 332 -20.62 36.04 -49.83
CA PRO A 332 -21.14 34.81 -50.42
C PRO A 332 -20.15 34.36 -51.49
N ALA A 333 -19.50 33.22 -51.25
CA ALA A 333 -18.62 32.60 -52.22
C ALA A 333 -19.45 32.23 -53.46
N GLY A 334 -19.17 32.88 -54.58
CA GLY A 334 -19.73 32.51 -55.87
C GLY A 334 -19.43 31.04 -56.17
N LYS A 335 -20.46 30.29 -56.58
CA LYS A 335 -20.33 28.91 -57.03
C LYS A 335 -19.44 28.87 -58.28
N VAL A 336 -18.16 28.54 -58.11
CA VAL A 336 -17.37 27.93 -59.18
C VAL A 336 -17.24 26.45 -58.81
N CYS A 337 -18.13 25.64 -59.38
CA CYS A 337 -18.11 24.19 -59.22
C CYS A 337 -17.56 23.60 -60.52
N GLY A 338 -16.27 23.28 -60.55
CA GLY A 338 -15.67 22.50 -61.62
C GLY A 338 -16.22 21.06 -61.68
N PRO A 339 -16.02 20.34 -62.81
CA PRO A 339 -16.60 19.02 -63.07
C PRO A 339 -16.21 17.92 -62.05
N GLU A 340 -15.16 18.12 -61.25
CA GLU A 340 -14.70 17.16 -60.23
C GLU A 340 -15.66 17.04 -59.02
N CYS A 341 -16.55 18.01 -58.79
CA CYS A 341 -17.48 18.01 -57.66
C CYS A 341 -18.64 16.99 -57.77
N LYS A 342 -18.94 16.47 -58.97
CA LYS A 342 -19.98 15.44 -59.12
C LYS A 342 -19.50 14.08 -58.61
N ALA A 343 -18.24 13.72 -58.85
CA ALA A 343 -17.68 12.45 -58.41
C ALA A 343 -17.56 12.38 -56.87
N VAL A 344 -17.10 13.47 -56.25
CA VAL A 344 -16.97 13.54 -54.78
C VAL A 344 -18.34 13.54 -54.08
N ARG A 345 -19.34 14.22 -54.66
CA ARG A 345 -20.72 14.19 -54.11
C ARG A 345 -21.39 12.83 -54.27
N ALA A 346 -21.15 12.13 -55.38
CA ALA A 346 -21.64 10.76 -55.56
C ALA A 346 -20.99 9.79 -54.55
N ALA A 347 -19.68 9.90 -54.34
CA ALA A 347 -18.97 9.10 -53.35
C ALA A 347 -19.44 9.38 -51.90
N LEU A 348 -19.68 10.65 -51.56
CA LEU A 348 -20.19 11.04 -50.25
C LEU A 348 -21.61 10.54 -49.99
N ALA A 349 -22.48 10.55 -51.01
CA ALA A 349 -23.84 10.02 -50.91
C ALA A 349 -23.86 8.49 -50.70
N VAL A 350 -22.94 7.76 -51.32
CA VAL A 350 -22.78 6.30 -51.10
C VAL A 350 -22.32 6.02 -49.67
N HIS A 351 -21.35 6.78 -49.17
CA HIS A 351 -20.87 6.64 -47.78
C HIS A 351 -21.95 7.00 -46.75
N GLN A 352 -22.72 8.06 -46.98
CA GLN A 352 -23.83 8.45 -46.10
C GLN A 352 -24.93 7.37 -46.04
N LYS A 353 -25.26 6.75 -47.17
CA LYS A 353 -26.18 5.60 -47.20
C LYS A 353 -25.63 4.39 -46.44
N ALA A 354 -24.34 4.09 -46.57
CA ALA A 354 -23.71 2.99 -45.84
C ALA A 354 -23.75 3.21 -44.31
N VAL A 355 -23.45 4.43 -43.86
CA VAL A 355 -23.51 4.80 -42.43
C VAL A 355 -24.94 4.77 -41.90
N GLN A 356 -25.93 5.28 -42.64
CA GLN A 356 -27.35 5.20 -42.23
C GLN A 356 -27.86 3.74 -42.17
N THR A 357 -27.40 2.89 -43.08
CA THR A 357 -27.78 1.47 -43.10
C THR A 357 -27.16 0.74 -41.90
N ALA A 358 -25.89 1.00 -41.58
CA ALA A 358 -25.25 0.48 -40.38
C ALA A 358 -25.99 0.92 -39.10
N PHE A 359 -26.40 2.20 -39.02
CA PHE A 359 -27.15 2.72 -37.88
C PHE A 359 -28.54 2.08 -37.73
N ARG A 360 -29.26 1.86 -38.84
CA ARG A 360 -30.56 1.17 -38.84
C ARG A 360 -30.46 -0.30 -38.48
N THR A 361 -29.33 -0.95 -38.78
CA THR A 361 -29.11 -2.36 -38.43
C THR A 361 -28.77 -2.53 -36.95
N LEU A 362 -28.17 -1.51 -36.33
CA LEU A 362 -27.78 -1.50 -34.91
C LEU A 362 -28.83 -0.90 -33.96
N ALA A 363 -29.74 -0.06 -34.47
CA ALA A 363 -30.78 0.60 -33.67
C ALA A 363 -31.72 -0.36 -32.89
N PRO A 364 -32.16 -1.51 -33.43
CA PRO A 364 -33.08 -2.40 -32.71
C PRO A 364 -32.46 -3.14 -31.52
N ILE A 365 -31.13 -3.10 -31.34
CA ILE A 365 -30.42 -3.74 -30.22
C ILE A 365 -30.38 -2.80 -28.99
N ALA A 366 -30.62 -1.50 -29.18
CA ALA A 366 -30.54 -0.48 -28.12
C ALA A 366 -31.90 -0.12 -27.47
N GLU A 367 -33.03 -0.61 -27.99
CA GLU A 367 -34.39 -0.21 -27.54
C GLU A 367 -35.17 -1.34 -26.83
N LYS A 368 -34.55 -2.03 -25.86
CA LYS A 368 -35.34 -2.70 -24.80
C LYS A 368 -34.79 -2.36 -23.41
N PRO A 369 -35.29 -1.29 -22.77
CA PRO A 369 -35.15 -1.12 -21.33
C PRO A 369 -36.13 -2.04 -20.57
N PRO A 370 -35.73 -2.62 -19.43
CA PRO A 370 -36.66 -3.25 -18.49
C PRO A 370 -37.52 -2.20 -17.77
N THR A 371 -38.73 -2.60 -17.44
CA THR A 371 -39.84 -1.83 -16.86
C THR A 371 -39.52 -1.24 -15.48
N LEU A 372 -39.86 0.04 -15.26
CA LEU A 372 -39.83 0.74 -13.96
C LEU A 372 -41.27 1.11 -13.55
N ILE A 373 -41.69 0.64 -12.38
CA ILE A 373 -42.96 1.00 -11.73
C ILE A 373 -42.84 2.42 -11.14
N GLN A 374 -43.87 3.24 -11.35
CA GLN A 374 -43.99 4.63 -10.85
C GLN A 374 -44.14 4.70 -9.32
N GLY A 375 -43.49 5.68 -8.68
CA GLY A 375 -43.85 6.14 -7.34
C GLY A 375 -42.83 7.06 -6.65
N GLY A 376 -43.12 8.37 -6.63
CA GLY A 376 -42.88 9.29 -5.49
C GLY A 376 -41.46 9.73 -5.11
N LEU A 377 -41.17 11.02 -5.31
CA LEU A 377 -40.00 11.73 -4.77
C LEU A 377 -40.13 11.93 -3.25
N GLY A 378 -39.30 11.24 -2.47
CA GLY A 378 -38.91 11.60 -1.10
C GLY A 378 -37.39 11.78 -1.02
N PRO A 379 -36.85 12.48 0.00
CA PRO A 379 -35.42 12.75 0.09
C PRO A 379 -34.67 11.46 0.46
N VAL A 380 -33.91 10.89 -0.47
CA VAL A 380 -33.15 9.66 -0.21
C VAL A 380 -31.70 10.01 0.15
N SER A 381 -31.38 9.75 1.41
CA SER A 381 -30.05 9.62 1.98
C SER A 381 -29.16 8.73 1.10
N LEU A 382 -28.00 9.24 0.68
CA LEU A 382 -26.99 8.50 -0.07
C LEU A 382 -26.44 7.35 0.78
N THR A 383 -27.06 6.19 0.66
CA THR A 383 -26.56 4.95 1.22
C THR A 383 -25.58 4.37 0.21
N ILE A 384 -24.29 4.35 0.56
CA ILE A 384 -23.24 3.70 -0.23
C ILE A 384 -23.56 2.20 -0.26
N THR A 385 -24.12 1.72 -1.37
CA THR A 385 -24.30 0.28 -1.60
C THR A 385 -22.97 -0.32 -2.00
N LYS A 386 -22.54 -1.31 -1.21
CA LYS A 386 -21.37 -2.15 -1.46
C LYS A 386 -21.50 -2.81 -2.85
N PRO A 387 -20.42 -2.88 -3.67
CA PRO A 387 -20.49 -3.48 -4.99
C PRO A 387 -20.90 -4.97 -4.89
N PRO A 388 -21.58 -5.52 -5.91
CA PRO A 388 -22.01 -6.91 -5.89
C PRO A 388 -20.79 -7.83 -5.86
N PRO A 389 -20.89 -9.01 -5.21
CA PRO A 389 -19.79 -9.96 -5.19
C PRO A 389 -19.51 -10.44 -6.60
N VAL A 390 -18.23 -10.43 -6.99
CA VAL A 390 -17.74 -11.01 -8.23
C VAL A 390 -18.12 -12.50 -8.23
N THR A 391 -19.05 -12.90 -9.10
CA THR A 391 -19.37 -14.31 -9.32
C THR A 391 -18.21 -14.96 -10.05
N SER A 392 -17.47 -15.83 -9.37
CA SER A 392 -16.44 -16.67 -9.97
C SER A 392 -17.04 -17.56 -11.08
N PRO A 393 -16.29 -17.84 -12.16
CA PRO A 393 -16.75 -18.74 -13.22
C PRO A 393 -17.04 -20.15 -12.66
N PRO A 394 -17.96 -20.93 -13.26
CA PRO A 394 -18.24 -22.29 -12.80
C PRO A 394 -17.02 -23.17 -13.07
N HIS A 395 -16.45 -23.76 -12.01
CA HIS A 395 -15.31 -24.66 -12.14
C HIS A 395 -15.73 -26.13 -12.06
N ARG A 396 -15.12 -26.91 -12.96
CA ARG A 396 -15.18 -28.36 -13.08
C ARG A 396 -14.68 -29.05 -11.80
N PRO A 397 -15.34 -30.11 -11.30
CA PRO A 397 -14.87 -30.84 -10.12
C PRO A 397 -13.51 -31.50 -10.39
N PRO A 398 -12.65 -31.64 -9.36
CA PRO A 398 -11.39 -32.35 -9.48
C PRO A 398 -11.63 -33.84 -9.80
N PRO A 399 -10.68 -34.51 -10.48
CA PRO A 399 -10.79 -35.94 -10.77
C PRO A 399 -10.91 -36.75 -9.48
N ALA A 400 -11.80 -37.75 -9.50
CA ALA A 400 -12.06 -38.62 -8.35
C ALA A 400 -10.81 -39.44 -8.00
N GLY A 401 -10.26 -39.25 -6.79
CA GLY A 401 -9.19 -40.10 -6.25
C GLY A 401 -8.27 -39.42 -5.23
N ASP A 402 -7.97 -38.13 -5.40
CA ASP A 402 -7.06 -37.41 -4.50
C ASP A 402 -7.83 -36.70 -3.38
N ILE A 403 -7.53 -37.07 -2.13
CA ILE A 403 -8.06 -36.38 -0.94
C ILE A 403 -7.36 -35.01 -0.85
N PRO A 404 -8.07 -33.87 -0.97
CA PRO A 404 -7.43 -32.57 -0.95
C PRO A 404 -6.86 -32.25 0.45
N THR A 405 -5.58 -31.90 0.51
CA THR A 405 -4.91 -31.51 1.76
C THR A 405 -5.43 -30.14 2.21
N LEU A 406 -6.08 -30.10 3.38
CA LEU A 406 -6.58 -28.86 4.00
C LEU A 406 -5.55 -28.27 4.97
N GLY A 407 -5.36 -26.95 4.90
CA GLY A 407 -4.58 -26.20 5.88
C GLY A 407 -5.32 -26.04 7.23
N LYS A 408 -4.64 -25.44 8.20
CA LYS A 408 -5.17 -25.29 9.58
C LYS A 408 -6.44 -24.44 9.63
N ALA A 409 -6.53 -23.39 8.82
CA ALA A 409 -7.69 -22.49 8.79
C ALA A 409 -8.90 -23.17 8.13
N GLU A 410 -8.68 -23.86 7.00
CA GLU A 410 -9.71 -24.61 6.28
C GLU A 410 -10.28 -25.73 7.15
N LYS A 411 -9.43 -26.46 7.89
CA LYS A 411 -9.87 -27.51 8.82
C LYS A 411 -10.80 -26.95 9.92
N ARG A 412 -10.47 -25.81 10.51
CA ARG A 412 -11.28 -25.16 11.56
C ARG A 412 -12.61 -24.64 11.01
N VAL A 413 -12.61 -24.02 9.83
CA VAL A 413 -13.84 -23.53 9.21
C VAL A 413 -14.72 -24.70 8.75
N LEU A 414 -14.14 -25.78 8.22
CA LEU A 414 -14.88 -26.98 7.85
C LEU A 414 -15.51 -27.65 9.08
N GLN A 415 -14.76 -27.75 10.19
CA GLN A 415 -15.28 -28.25 11.47
C GLN A 415 -16.47 -27.40 11.96
N ALA A 416 -16.37 -26.08 11.89
CA ALA A 416 -17.47 -25.20 12.28
C ALA A 416 -18.71 -25.38 11.39
N LEU A 417 -18.54 -25.49 10.08
CA LEU A 417 -19.64 -25.77 9.15
C LEU A 417 -20.26 -27.15 9.39
N TYR A 418 -19.44 -28.15 9.71
CA TYR A 418 -19.88 -29.50 10.04
C TYR A 418 -20.72 -29.52 11.32
N TRP A 419 -20.30 -28.80 12.37
CA TRP A 419 -21.08 -28.65 13.60
C TRP A 419 -22.43 -27.96 13.39
N LEU A 420 -22.49 -27.03 12.45
CA LEU A 420 -23.69 -26.25 12.16
C LEU A 420 -24.58 -26.88 11.06
N GLN A 421 -24.29 -28.12 10.64
CA GLN A 421 -24.95 -28.75 9.49
C GLN A 421 -26.47 -28.96 9.65
N SER A 422 -26.95 -29.11 10.89
CA SER A 422 -28.37 -29.32 11.22
C SER A 422 -29.14 -28.02 11.43
N GLU A 423 -28.47 -26.87 11.39
CA GLU A 423 -29.06 -25.56 11.65
C GLU A 423 -28.72 -24.55 10.56
N LYS A 424 -29.35 -23.37 10.60
CA LYS A 424 -29.07 -22.30 9.64
C LYS A 424 -27.79 -21.58 10.03
N ALA A 425 -26.67 -21.99 9.44
CA ALA A 425 -25.37 -21.38 9.66
C ALA A 425 -25.32 -19.92 9.18
N THR A 426 -25.01 -19.00 10.09
CA THR A 426 -24.72 -17.59 9.78
C THR A 426 -23.21 -17.36 9.74
N PRO A 427 -22.72 -16.35 9.00
CA PRO A 427 -21.28 -16.02 8.99
C PRO A 427 -20.70 -15.84 10.40
N ALA A 428 -21.47 -15.22 11.30
CA ALA A 428 -21.11 -14.99 12.70
C ALA A 428 -20.97 -16.31 13.48
N LYS A 429 -21.99 -17.19 13.43
CA LYS A 429 -21.93 -18.50 14.10
C LYS A 429 -20.76 -19.36 13.57
N VAL A 430 -20.53 -19.38 12.25
CA VAL A 430 -19.41 -20.13 11.66
C VAL A 430 -18.06 -19.58 12.12
N ALA A 431 -17.90 -18.25 12.15
CA ALA A 431 -16.66 -17.60 12.60
C ALA A 431 -16.39 -17.84 14.09
N PHE A 432 -17.43 -17.78 14.94
CA PHE A 432 -17.39 -18.10 16.36
C PHE A 432 -16.77 -19.49 16.59
N TYR A 433 -17.38 -20.52 16.01
CA TYR A 433 -16.93 -21.91 16.19
C TYR A 433 -15.56 -22.17 15.55
N ALA A 434 -15.23 -21.48 14.46
CA ALA A 434 -13.92 -21.58 13.82
C ALA A 434 -12.80 -20.82 14.57
N GLY A 435 -13.14 -19.95 15.52
CA GLY A 435 -12.19 -19.11 16.26
C GLY A 435 -11.60 -17.98 15.43
N TYR A 436 -12.36 -17.44 14.47
CA TYR A 436 -11.96 -16.34 13.60
C TYR A 436 -12.92 -15.15 13.70
N SER A 437 -12.49 -13.99 13.21
CA SER A 437 -13.40 -12.87 12.96
C SER A 437 -14.10 -13.06 11.62
N VAL A 438 -15.41 -12.75 11.57
CA VAL A 438 -16.23 -12.75 10.35
C VAL A 438 -15.60 -11.92 9.22
N ASN A 439 -14.88 -10.84 9.56
CA ASN A 439 -14.21 -9.94 8.60
C ASN A 439 -12.71 -10.23 8.42
N GLY A 440 -12.18 -11.32 9.00
CA GLY A 440 -10.77 -11.66 8.93
C GLY A 440 -10.39 -12.28 7.58
N GLY A 441 -9.26 -11.84 6.99
CA GLY A 441 -8.78 -12.38 5.71
C GLY A 441 -8.54 -13.90 5.72
N GLY A 442 -8.01 -14.44 6.82
CA GLY A 442 -7.83 -15.89 6.98
C GLY A 442 -9.15 -16.69 6.95
N PHE A 443 -10.23 -16.13 7.51
CA PHE A 443 -11.56 -16.75 7.48
C PHE A 443 -12.16 -16.70 6.08
N GLY A 444 -12.09 -15.53 5.44
CA GLY A 444 -12.55 -15.32 4.07
C GLY A 444 -11.85 -16.23 3.06
N ASN A 445 -10.53 -16.38 3.18
CA ASN A 445 -9.75 -17.26 2.31
C ASN A 445 -10.09 -18.74 2.54
N ALA A 446 -10.24 -19.16 3.80
CA ALA A 446 -10.59 -20.54 4.14
C ALA A 446 -11.97 -20.93 3.61
N ILE A 447 -13.01 -20.11 3.84
CA ILE A 447 -14.36 -20.40 3.31
C ILE A 447 -14.37 -20.33 1.77
N GLY A 448 -13.58 -19.43 1.17
CA GLY A 448 -13.39 -19.35 -0.27
C GLY A 448 -12.85 -20.66 -0.84
N ARG A 449 -11.77 -21.19 -0.25
CA ARG A 449 -11.16 -22.46 -0.67
C ARG A 449 -12.09 -23.66 -0.46
N LEU A 450 -12.82 -23.72 0.65
CA LEU A 450 -13.81 -24.79 0.90
C LEU A 450 -14.94 -24.77 -0.14
N ARG A 451 -15.36 -23.58 -0.60
CA ARG A 451 -16.32 -23.46 -1.72
C ARG A 451 -15.71 -23.93 -3.04
N THR A 452 -14.45 -23.61 -3.31
CA THR A 452 -13.72 -24.10 -4.49
C THR A 452 -13.62 -25.63 -4.50
N LEU A 453 -13.41 -26.25 -3.34
CA LEU A 453 -13.35 -27.71 -3.18
C LEU A 453 -14.73 -28.38 -3.16
N GLY A 454 -15.82 -27.60 -3.24
CA GLY A 454 -17.18 -28.13 -3.20
C GLY A 454 -17.63 -28.61 -1.81
N PHE A 455 -16.89 -28.31 -0.74
CA PHE A 455 -17.23 -28.69 0.64
C PHE A 455 -18.22 -27.73 1.32
N ALA A 456 -18.43 -26.55 0.75
CA ALA A 456 -19.37 -25.56 1.27
C ALA A 456 -20.13 -24.85 0.15
N LYS A 457 -21.42 -24.56 0.38
CA LYS A 457 -22.26 -23.73 -0.48
C LYS A 457 -22.83 -22.57 0.34
N GLY A 458 -22.40 -21.35 0.04
CA GLY A 458 -22.68 -20.20 0.90
C GLY A 458 -22.05 -20.41 2.28
N TRP A 459 -22.87 -20.46 3.33
CA TRP A 459 -22.45 -20.71 4.72
C TRP A 459 -22.84 -22.09 5.22
N GLN A 460 -23.28 -22.98 4.33
CA GLN A 460 -23.67 -24.35 4.68
C GLN A 460 -22.65 -25.36 4.14
N ILE A 461 -22.47 -26.45 4.89
CA ILE A 461 -21.69 -27.60 4.42
C ILE A 461 -22.46 -28.34 3.32
N THR A 462 -21.74 -28.92 2.36
CA THR A 462 -22.32 -29.81 1.34
C THR A 462 -22.27 -31.26 1.80
N ALA A 463 -22.95 -32.17 1.09
CA ALA A 463 -22.85 -33.61 1.37
C ALA A 463 -21.41 -34.12 1.24
N GLU A 464 -20.66 -33.60 0.27
CA GLU A 464 -19.25 -33.92 0.06
C GLU A 464 -18.37 -33.41 1.21
N GLY A 465 -18.67 -32.20 1.72
CA GLY A 465 -18.00 -31.63 2.89
C GLY A 465 -18.30 -32.41 4.17
N ALA A 466 -19.55 -32.83 4.37
CA ALA A 466 -19.96 -33.62 5.52
C ALA A 466 -19.27 -35.00 5.54
N ALA A 467 -19.28 -35.71 4.41
CA ALA A 467 -18.57 -36.98 4.26
C ALA A 467 -17.06 -36.83 4.47
N PHE A 468 -16.46 -35.67 4.14
CA PHE A 468 -15.07 -35.37 4.46
C PHE A 468 -14.87 -35.15 5.97
N GLY A 469 -15.79 -34.44 6.63
CA GLY A 469 -15.80 -34.26 8.08
C GLY A 469 -15.85 -35.59 8.84
N ASP A 470 -16.74 -36.50 8.44
CA ASP A 470 -16.88 -37.84 9.03
C ASP A 470 -15.56 -38.63 9.00
N ARG A 471 -14.84 -38.57 7.87
CA ARG A 471 -13.53 -39.23 7.71
C ARG A 471 -12.39 -38.54 8.46
N SER A 472 -12.56 -37.26 8.80
CA SER A 472 -11.52 -36.44 9.42
C SER A 472 -11.50 -36.50 10.95
N GLY A 473 -12.46 -37.20 11.57
CA GLY A 473 -12.52 -37.37 13.03
C GLY A 473 -12.84 -36.06 13.76
N VAL A 474 -13.85 -35.33 13.28
CA VAL A 474 -14.27 -34.06 13.89
C VAL A 474 -14.82 -34.30 15.31
N GLU A 475 -14.27 -33.58 16.30
CA GLU A 475 -14.76 -33.61 17.69
C GLU A 475 -16.23 -33.19 17.80
N PRO A 476 -17.00 -33.62 18.82
CA PRO A 476 -18.39 -33.18 19.01
C PRO A 476 -18.49 -31.66 19.26
N LYS A 477 -19.60 -31.06 18.80
CA LYS A 477 -19.91 -29.64 19.01
C LYS A 477 -20.15 -29.40 20.51
N PRO A 478 -19.46 -28.46 21.18
CA PRO A 478 -19.82 -28.08 22.54
C PRO A 478 -21.19 -27.38 22.56
N THR A 479 -22.03 -27.69 23.54
CA THR A 479 -23.39 -27.11 23.69
C THR A 479 -23.63 -26.59 25.12
N GLY A 480 -24.57 -25.65 25.27
CA GLY A 480 -24.91 -25.03 26.55
C GLY A 480 -23.68 -24.58 27.37
N ALA A 481 -23.63 -25.00 28.64
CA ALA A 481 -22.58 -24.62 29.58
C ALA A 481 -21.17 -25.08 29.15
N GLU A 482 -21.05 -26.11 28.32
CA GLU A 482 -19.75 -26.63 27.85
C GLU A 482 -19.06 -25.66 26.87
N VAL A 483 -19.83 -24.81 26.18
CA VAL A 483 -19.29 -23.78 25.28
C VAL A 483 -18.39 -22.81 26.04
N ARG A 484 -18.75 -22.47 27.29
CA ARG A 484 -17.96 -21.56 28.13
C ARG A 484 -16.60 -22.16 28.49
N GLU A 485 -16.58 -23.44 28.85
CA GLU A 485 -15.36 -24.15 29.23
C GLU A 485 -14.47 -24.46 28.02
N TRP A 486 -15.06 -24.78 26.87
CA TRP A 486 -14.34 -24.89 25.59
C TRP A 486 -13.67 -23.58 25.15
N LEU A 487 -14.33 -22.44 25.39
CA LEU A 487 -13.81 -21.13 25.01
C LEU A 487 -12.78 -20.59 26.02
N ARG A 488 -12.86 -20.98 27.30
CA ARG A 488 -12.01 -20.51 28.40
C ARG A 488 -10.50 -20.51 28.10
N PRO A 489 -9.88 -21.58 27.56
CA PRO A 489 -8.44 -21.59 27.26
C PRO A 489 -8.05 -20.73 26.05
N LYS A 490 -9.01 -20.26 25.26
CA LYS A 490 -8.77 -19.46 24.04
C LYS A 490 -8.80 -17.95 24.29
N LEU A 491 -9.15 -17.55 25.50
CA LEU A 491 -9.34 -16.16 25.92
C LEU A 491 -8.26 -15.74 26.92
N SER A 492 -7.91 -14.45 26.91
CA SER A 492 -7.04 -13.87 27.94
C SER A 492 -7.72 -13.85 29.32
N LYS A 493 -6.95 -13.60 30.39
CA LYS A 493 -7.52 -13.46 31.75
C LYS A 493 -8.59 -12.37 31.82
N ALA A 494 -8.36 -11.23 31.15
CA ALA A 494 -9.32 -10.12 31.09
C ALA A 494 -10.59 -10.51 30.33
N GLU A 495 -10.46 -11.11 29.14
CA GLU A 495 -11.59 -11.60 28.35
C GLU A 495 -12.42 -12.64 29.12
N ASN A 496 -11.76 -13.56 29.83
CA ASN A 496 -12.44 -14.56 30.63
C ASN A 496 -13.26 -13.96 31.77
N LEU A 497 -12.69 -13.02 32.53
CA LEU A 497 -13.38 -12.38 33.66
C LEU A 497 -14.59 -11.54 33.19
N ILE A 498 -14.43 -10.83 32.07
CA ILE A 498 -15.52 -10.05 31.47
C ILE A 498 -16.62 -10.97 30.95
N LEU A 499 -16.25 -12.05 30.25
CA LEU A 499 -17.23 -13.00 29.73
C LEU A 499 -17.95 -13.75 30.87
N ASP A 500 -17.25 -14.11 31.96
CA ASP A 500 -17.86 -14.71 33.15
C ASP A 500 -18.91 -13.78 33.77
N ALA A 501 -18.63 -12.47 33.86
CA ALA A 501 -19.58 -11.49 34.35
C ALA A 501 -20.81 -11.35 33.44
N LEU A 502 -20.61 -11.35 32.12
CA LEU A 502 -21.70 -11.27 31.14
C LEU A 502 -22.59 -12.53 31.13
N VAL A 503 -21.97 -13.71 31.19
CA VAL A 503 -22.70 -14.99 31.23
C VAL A 503 -23.51 -15.12 32.52
N LYS A 504 -22.95 -14.69 33.66
CA LYS A 504 -23.67 -14.71 34.96
C LYS A 504 -24.89 -13.79 34.98
N ASN A 505 -24.85 -12.69 34.24
CA ASN A 505 -25.94 -11.69 34.21
C ASN A 505 -26.88 -11.83 33.00
N TYR A 506 -26.69 -12.82 32.13
CA TYR A 506 -27.60 -13.09 31.02
C TYR A 506 -29.01 -13.39 31.53
N PRO A 507 -30.09 -12.88 30.88
CA PRO A 507 -30.13 -12.17 29.59
C PRO A 507 -29.94 -10.64 29.68
N ASN A 508 -29.63 -10.11 30.87
CA ASN A 508 -29.55 -8.67 31.10
C ASN A 508 -28.30 -8.06 30.45
N ARG A 509 -28.46 -6.82 29.98
CA ARG A 509 -27.34 -6.00 29.49
C ARG A 509 -26.65 -5.31 30.66
N MET A 510 -25.33 -5.20 30.58
CA MET A 510 -24.50 -4.47 31.54
C MET A 510 -23.87 -3.26 30.87
N THR A 511 -23.94 -2.10 31.51
CA THR A 511 -23.17 -0.93 31.07
C THR A 511 -21.66 -1.22 31.18
N MET A 512 -20.82 -0.43 30.51
CA MET A 512 -19.37 -0.59 30.63
C MET A 512 -18.87 -0.36 32.06
N GLU A 513 -19.53 0.53 32.80
CA GLU A 513 -19.22 0.81 34.21
C GLU A 513 -19.58 -0.39 35.10
N ASP A 514 -20.78 -0.93 34.97
CA ASP A 514 -21.24 -2.10 35.74
C ASP A 514 -20.41 -3.35 35.40
N LEU A 515 -20.07 -3.52 34.12
CA LEU A 515 -19.27 -4.64 33.64
C LEU A 515 -17.82 -4.56 34.13
N ALA A 516 -17.25 -3.36 34.20
CA ALA A 516 -15.92 -3.14 34.76
C ALA A 516 -15.91 -3.46 36.26
N ALA A 517 -16.92 -2.99 37.01
CA ALA A 517 -17.08 -3.30 38.42
C ALA A 517 -17.23 -4.81 38.68
N ALA A 518 -18.08 -5.50 37.90
CA ALA A 518 -18.32 -6.93 38.04
C ALA A 518 -17.14 -7.82 37.62
N SER A 519 -16.29 -7.35 36.71
CA SER A 519 -15.10 -8.09 36.24
C SER A 519 -13.80 -7.72 36.98
N GLY A 520 -13.85 -6.75 37.90
CA GLY A 520 -12.69 -6.30 38.69
C GLY A 520 -11.68 -5.45 37.91
N TYR A 521 -12.11 -4.72 36.88
CA TYR A 521 -11.29 -3.82 36.07
C TYR A 521 -11.72 -2.36 36.21
N SER A 522 -10.84 -1.42 35.86
CA SER A 522 -11.19 0.00 35.70
C SER A 522 -11.83 0.24 34.32
N ALA A 523 -13.00 0.89 34.31
CA ALA A 523 -13.74 1.23 33.09
C ALA A 523 -12.97 2.18 32.15
N GLN A 524 -12.03 2.97 32.68
CA GLN A 524 -11.24 3.96 31.92
C GLN A 524 -9.97 3.40 31.27
N GLY A 525 -9.64 2.11 31.46
CA GLY A 525 -8.44 1.50 30.90
C GLY A 525 -8.62 1.00 29.46
N GLY A 526 -7.72 1.40 28.54
CA GLY A 526 -7.75 0.92 27.14
C GLY A 526 -7.68 -0.61 26.98
N GLY A 527 -7.15 -1.34 27.96
CA GLY A 527 -7.13 -2.80 27.99
C GLY A 527 -8.51 -3.45 28.16
N PHE A 528 -9.40 -2.83 28.94
CA PHE A 528 -10.77 -3.33 29.18
C PHE A 528 -11.62 -3.22 27.92
N GLY A 529 -11.62 -2.05 27.28
CA GLY A 529 -12.34 -1.82 26.03
C GLY A 529 -11.88 -2.74 24.90
N ASN A 530 -10.57 -3.04 24.83
CA ASN A 530 -10.02 -3.99 23.87
C ASN A 530 -10.51 -5.42 24.11
N ALA A 531 -10.60 -5.86 25.37
CA ALA A 531 -11.11 -7.18 25.72
C ALA A 531 -12.60 -7.33 25.37
N VAL A 532 -13.44 -6.34 25.71
CA VAL A 532 -14.85 -6.31 25.31
C VAL A 532 -15.00 -6.27 23.78
N GLY A 533 -14.16 -5.49 23.10
CA GLY A 533 -14.09 -5.45 21.63
C GLY A 533 -13.75 -6.80 21.01
N ARG A 534 -12.81 -7.54 21.61
CA ARG A 534 -12.41 -8.87 21.16
C ARG A 534 -13.49 -9.92 21.41
N LEU A 535 -14.16 -9.91 22.56
CA LEU A 535 -15.30 -10.80 22.83
C LEU A 535 -16.44 -10.61 21.82
N ARG A 536 -16.72 -9.36 21.44
CA ARG A 536 -17.66 -9.05 20.35
C ARG A 536 -17.16 -9.51 18.98
N THR A 537 -15.87 -9.35 18.72
CA THR A 537 -15.25 -9.84 17.48
C THR A 537 -15.33 -11.36 17.35
N LEU A 538 -15.31 -12.05 18.49
CA LEU A 538 -15.50 -13.50 18.60
C LEU A 538 -16.98 -13.89 18.67
N GLU A 539 -17.93 -12.94 18.63
CA GLU A 539 -19.38 -13.17 18.79
C GLU A 539 -19.75 -13.83 20.14
N ALA A 540 -18.88 -13.74 21.15
CA ALA A 540 -19.15 -14.23 22.51
C ALA A 540 -19.94 -13.21 23.35
N ALA A 541 -19.94 -11.95 22.93
CA ALA A 541 -20.68 -10.87 23.56
C ALA A 541 -21.32 -9.98 22.48
N GLU A 542 -22.44 -9.36 22.81
CA GLU A 542 -23.24 -8.56 21.87
C GLU A 542 -23.68 -7.25 22.51
N GLY A 543 -23.89 -6.22 21.69
CA GLY A 543 -24.31 -4.89 22.13
C GLY A 543 -23.19 -3.88 22.35
N TYR A 544 -23.60 -2.64 22.58
CA TYR A 544 -22.73 -1.50 22.86
C TYR A 544 -23.31 -0.72 24.04
N ASP A 545 -22.46 0.07 24.69
CA ASP A 545 -22.88 0.92 25.81
C ASP A 545 -24.01 1.90 25.43
N ARG A 546 -23.92 2.49 24.23
CA ARG A 546 -24.97 3.33 23.63
C ARG A 546 -26.31 2.62 23.40
N ASP A 547 -26.33 1.29 23.39
CA ASP A 547 -27.51 0.44 23.16
C ASP A 547 -28.02 -0.15 24.49
N GLY A 548 -27.73 0.52 25.62
CA GLY A 548 -28.10 0.06 26.96
C GLY A 548 -27.19 -1.02 27.53
N GLY A 549 -25.99 -1.21 26.96
CA GLY A 549 -24.97 -2.12 27.48
C GLY A 549 -24.71 -3.38 26.65
N VAL A 550 -23.77 -4.18 27.14
CA VAL A 550 -23.29 -5.43 26.54
C VAL A 550 -23.91 -6.62 27.27
N LYS A 551 -24.27 -7.69 26.53
CA LYS A 551 -24.71 -8.98 27.10
C LYS A 551 -23.90 -10.15 26.52
N ALA A 552 -23.94 -11.31 27.16
CA ALA A 552 -23.41 -12.55 26.59
C ALA A 552 -24.23 -12.99 25.37
N SER A 553 -23.60 -13.67 24.42
CA SER A 553 -24.30 -14.26 23.27
C SER A 553 -25.18 -15.44 23.71
N GLU A 554 -26.26 -15.67 22.97
CA GLU A 554 -27.24 -16.73 23.27
C GLU A 554 -26.62 -18.13 23.09
N VAL A 555 -25.52 -18.25 22.34
CA VAL A 555 -24.79 -19.50 22.08
C VAL A 555 -24.31 -20.24 23.35
N PHE A 556 -24.17 -19.54 24.48
CA PHE A 556 -23.82 -20.17 25.77
C PHE A 556 -25.04 -20.82 26.47
N PHE A 557 -26.25 -20.61 25.94
CA PHE A 557 -27.52 -20.99 26.55
C PHE A 557 -28.44 -21.75 25.56
N GLU A 558 -27.98 -21.96 24.32
CA GLU A 558 -28.63 -22.79 23.27
C GLU A 558 -28.36 -24.30 23.45
#